data_AF-A0A377AMA9-F1
#
_entry.id   AF-A0A377AMA9-F1
#
_cell.length_a   1.000
_cell.length_b   1.000
_cell.length_c   1.000
_cell.angle_alpha   90.00
_cell.angle_beta   90.00
_cell.angle_gamma   90.00
#
_symmetry.space_group_name_H-M   'P 1'
#
loop_
_entity.id
_entity.type
_entity.pdbx_description
1 polymer ?
#
loop_
_entity_poly.entity_id
_entity_poly.type
_entity_poly.pdbx_seq_one_letter_code
_entity_poly.pdbx_strand_id
1 'polypeptide(L)'
;MRADGVGLSLSYDKGEANGVWASLSGDQLTGKNVEDNWRVRWMTGYYYKVINQNNRRVTIGLNNMIWHYDKDLSGYSLGQGGYYSPQEYLSFAIPVMWRGAHGKTGRGSWVRLARGRIHAPKPCRVIR
;
A
#
# COMPACT_ATOMS: atom_id res chain seq x y z
N MET A 1 -10.02 -1.07 20.94
CA MET A 1 -10.31 -0.96 19.50
C MET A 1 -9.84 -2.27 18.88
N ARG A 2 -10.74 -3.05 18.28
CA ARG A 2 -10.42 -4.31 17.60
C ARG A 2 -10.60 -4.07 16.09
N ALA A 3 -9.70 -4.61 15.29
CA ALA A 3 -9.79 -4.52 13.84
C ALA A 3 -10.00 -5.94 13.31
N ASP A 4 -11.23 -6.25 12.94
CA ASP A 4 -11.61 -7.53 12.36
C ASP A 4 -11.82 -7.31 10.85
N GLY A 5 -10.99 -7.92 10.01
CA GLY A 5 -10.94 -7.60 8.59
C GLY A 5 -10.69 -8.79 7.69
N VAL A 6 -11.02 -8.63 6.42
CA VAL A 6 -10.80 -9.61 5.36
C VAL A 6 -10.03 -8.96 4.22
N GLY A 7 -9.11 -9.71 3.62
CA GLY A 7 -8.32 -9.25 2.47
C GLY A 7 -8.20 -10.30 1.40
N LEU A 8 -8.33 -9.88 0.15
CA LEU A 8 -8.07 -10.66 -1.05
C LEU A 8 -6.85 -10.08 -1.76
N SER A 9 -5.89 -10.93 -2.11
CA SER A 9 -4.72 -10.53 -2.90
C SER A 9 -4.61 -11.42 -4.13
N LEU A 10 -4.46 -10.81 -5.30
CA LEU A 10 -4.28 -11.44 -6.58
C LEU A 10 -2.92 -11.04 -7.14
N SER A 11 -2.16 -12.02 -7.61
CA SER A 11 -0.87 -11.77 -8.25
C SER A 11 -0.77 -12.59 -9.52
N TYR A 12 -0.29 -11.96 -10.58
CA TYR A 12 -0.08 -12.59 -11.87
C TYR A 12 1.33 -12.28 -12.35
N ASP A 13 2.22 -13.27 -12.20
CA ASP A 13 3.57 -13.29 -12.76
C ASP A 13 3.59 -14.38 -13.84
N LYS A 14 3.84 -14.00 -15.10
CA LYS A 14 3.95 -14.95 -16.22
C LYS A 14 5.26 -15.75 -16.20
N GLY A 15 6.11 -15.57 -15.18
CA GLY A 15 7.46 -16.13 -15.12
C GLY A 15 8.48 -15.31 -15.93
N GLU A 16 8.02 -14.25 -16.58
CA GLU A 16 8.81 -13.40 -17.48
C GLU A 16 9.43 -12.21 -16.71
N ALA A 17 9.78 -11.15 -17.45
CA ALA A 17 10.35 -9.93 -16.91
C ALA A 17 9.35 -9.09 -16.11
N ASN A 18 8.04 -9.37 -16.14
CA ASN A 18 7.03 -8.53 -15.52
C ASN A 18 5.99 -9.31 -14.70
N GLY A 19 5.43 -8.62 -13.70
CA GLY A 19 4.31 -9.14 -12.93
C GLY A 19 3.44 -8.01 -12.39
N VAL A 20 2.15 -8.30 -12.27
CA VAL A 20 1.16 -7.41 -11.66
C VAL A 20 0.62 -8.05 -10.40
N TRP A 21 0.27 -7.24 -9.44
CA TRP A 21 -0.46 -7.67 -8.25
C TRP A 21 -1.49 -6.62 -7.86
N ALA A 22 -2.56 -7.08 -7.25
CA ALA A 22 -3.62 -6.27 -6.69
C ALA A 22 -4.01 -6.86 -5.34
N SER A 23 -4.32 -6.02 -4.37
CA SER A 23 -4.80 -6.42 -3.05
C SER A 23 -5.94 -5.51 -2.65
N LEU A 24 -7.02 -6.10 -2.20
CA LEU A 24 -8.18 -5.40 -1.67
C LEU A 24 -8.42 -5.92 -0.25
N SER A 25 -8.45 -5.04 0.73
CA SER A 25 -8.77 -5.41 2.11
C SER A 25 -9.84 -4.49 2.68
N GLY A 26 -10.79 -5.07 3.40
CA GLY A 26 -11.81 -4.40 4.17
C GLY A 26 -11.61 -4.73 5.64
N ASP A 27 -11.34 -3.73 6.47
CA ASP A 27 -11.23 -3.90 7.92
C ASP A 27 -12.42 -3.22 8.61
N GLN A 28 -13.11 -3.93 9.51
CA GLN A 28 -14.09 -3.36 10.42
C GLN A 28 -13.40 -2.99 11.74
N LEU A 29 -13.57 -1.74 12.16
CA LEU A 29 -13.02 -1.19 13.39
C LEU A 29 -14.14 -1.16 14.42
N THR A 30 -14.13 -2.10 15.37
CA THR A 30 -15.12 -2.17 16.46
C THR A 30 -14.51 -1.63 17.76
N GLY A 31 -15.25 -0.76 18.45
CA GLY A 31 -14.83 -0.12 19.70
C GLY A 31 -15.98 -0.02 20.69
N LYS A 32 -15.69 -0.21 21.99
CA LYS A 32 -16.68 0.00 23.05
C LYS A 32 -17.00 1.50 23.10
N ASN A 33 -18.24 1.90 22.79
CA ASN A 33 -18.70 3.31 22.65
C ASN A 33 -18.18 4.10 21.43
N VAL A 34 -17.81 3.44 20.32
CA VAL A 34 -17.48 4.14 19.05
C VAL A 34 -18.25 3.48 17.92
N GLU A 35 -18.82 4.28 17.04
CA GLU A 35 -19.59 3.83 15.88
C GLU A 35 -18.77 2.87 14.99
N ASP A 36 -19.42 1.81 14.49
CA ASP A 36 -18.77 0.82 13.62
C ASP A 36 -18.29 1.50 12.33
N ASN A 37 -16.96 1.54 12.15
CA ASN A 37 -16.34 2.11 10.97
C ASN A 37 -15.71 1.00 10.12
N TRP A 38 -15.79 1.14 8.80
CA TRP A 38 -15.18 0.20 7.88
C TRP A 38 -14.20 0.92 6.96
N ARG A 39 -13.05 0.28 6.73
CA ARG A 39 -11.98 0.81 5.89
C ARG A 39 -11.74 -0.14 4.74
N VAL A 40 -11.86 0.35 3.51
CA VAL A 40 -11.40 -0.38 2.32
C VAL A 40 -10.07 0.18 1.84
N ARG A 41 -9.10 -0.71 1.67
CA ARG A 41 -7.79 -0.41 1.11
C ARG A 41 -7.64 -1.21 -0.16
N TRP A 42 -7.44 -0.50 -1.25
CA TRP A 42 -7.06 -1.06 -2.53
C TRP A 42 -5.60 -0.72 -2.80
N MET A 43 -4.80 -1.74 -3.07
CA MET A 43 -3.42 -1.61 -3.50
C MET A 43 -3.26 -2.31 -4.83
N THR A 44 -2.57 -1.69 -5.76
CA THR A 44 -2.13 -2.35 -6.99
C THR A 44 -0.67 -2.07 -7.20
N GLY A 45 0.02 -3.01 -7.81
CA GLY A 45 1.40 -2.78 -8.19
C GLY A 45 1.78 -3.54 -9.43
N TYR A 46 2.71 -2.96 -10.15
CA TYR A 46 3.37 -3.54 -11.29
C TYR A 46 4.87 -3.56 -11.02
N TYR A 47 5.54 -4.64 -11.36
CA TYR A 47 6.99 -4.68 -11.32
C TYR A 47 7.55 -5.25 -12.62
N TYR A 48 8.74 -4.75 -12.94
CA TYR A 48 9.52 -5.11 -14.10
C TYR A 48 10.97 -5.39 -13.70
N LYS A 49 11.42 -6.61 -13.98
CA LYS A 49 12.77 -7.13 -13.78
C LYS A 49 13.63 -6.65 -14.95
N VAL A 50 14.23 -5.46 -14.82
CA VAL A 50 15.14 -4.87 -15.82
C VAL A 50 16.37 -5.74 -16.03
N ILE A 51 16.95 -6.26 -14.94
CA ILE A 51 18.07 -7.20 -14.98
C ILE A 51 17.66 -8.42 -14.18
N ASN A 52 17.71 -9.61 -14.80
CA ASN A 52 17.44 -10.87 -14.14
C ASN A 52 18.56 -11.88 -14.43
N GLN A 53 19.71 -11.70 -13.79
CA GLN A 53 20.86 -12.59 -13.88
C GLN A 53 21.06 -13.31 -12.54
N ASN A 54 21.73 -14.47 -12.54
CA ASN A 54 21.97 -15.25 -11.32
C ASN A 54 22.67 -14.46 -10.20
N ASN A 55 23.55 -13.52 -10.56
CA ASN A 55 24.36 -12.77 -9.59
C ASN A 55 23.92 -11.30 -9.43
N ARG A 56 22.98 -10.82 -10.25
CA ARG A 56 22.49 -9.44 -10.23
C ARG A 56 21.03 -9.39 -10.66
N ARG A 57 20.19 -8.79 -9.82
CA ARG A 57 18.78 -8.54 -10.15
C ARG A 57 18.45 -7.07 -9.91
N VAL A 58 17.86 -6.42 -10.90
CA VAL A 58 17.34 -5.06 -10.79
C VAL A 58 15.87 -5.10 -11.14
N THR A 59 15.03 -4.67 -10.21
CA THR A 59 13.58 -4.62 -10.36
C THR A 59 13.12 -3.19 -10.16
N ILE A 60 12.34 -2.68 -11.09
CA ILE A 60 11.64 -1.41 -10.98
C ILE A 60 10.16 -1.73 -10.83
N GLY A 61 9.46 -1.03 -9.95
CA GLY A 61 8.02 -1.19 -9.80
C GLY A 61 7.31 0.13 -9.68
N LEU A 62 5.99 0.03 -9.77
CA LEU A 62 5.02 1.07 -9.55
C LEU A 62 3.99 0.50 -8.59
N ASN A 63 3.78 1.16 -7.47
CA ASN A 63 2.75 0.81 -6.50
C ASN A 63 1.76 1.96 -6.42
N ASN A 64 0.48 1.64 -6.50
CA ASN A 64 -0.63 2.55 -6.29
C ASN A 64 -1.36 2.06 -5.04
N MET A 65 -1.68 2.98 -4.15
CA MET A 65 -2.43 2.69 -2.95
C MET A 65 -3.55 3.70 -2.81
N ILE A 66 -4.77 3.20 -2.76
CA ILE A 66 -6.01 3.95 -2.68
C ILE A 66 -6.74 3.47 -1.44
N TRP A 67 -6.97 4.35 -0.48
CA TRP A 67 -7.83 4.07 0.66
C TRP A 67 -9.10 4.88 0.53
N HIS A 68 -10.23 4.20 0.66
CA HIS A 68 -11.55 4.81 0.69
C HIS A 68 -12.24 4.40 2.00
N TYR A 69 -12.77 5.39 2.70
CA TYR A 69 -13.66 5.18 3.83
C TYR A 69 -15.07 5.51 3.33
N ASP A 70 -15.99 4.56 3.44
CA ASP A 70 -17.36 4.71 2.90
C ASP A 70 -18.30 5.48 3.82
N LYS A 71 -17.97 5.60 5.11
CA LYS A 71 -18.78 6.38 6.06
C LYS A 71 -18.13 7.69 6.44
N ASP A 72 -18.85 8.76 6.14
CA ASP A 72 -18.69 10.10 6.73
C ASP A 72 -19.03 10.03 8.24
N LEU A 73 -18.01 9.80 9.09
CA LEU A 73 -18.10 10.06 10.53
C LEU A 73 -17.61 11.48 10.86
N SER A 74 -17.95 12.43 9.99
CA SER A 74 -17.85 13.88 10.25
C SER A 74 -19.05 14.41 11.05
N GLY A 75 -20.03 13.55 11.37
CA GLY A 75 -21.16 13.88 12.25
C GLY A 75 -20.71 14.19 13.68
N TYR A 76 -20.63 15.47 13.99
CA TYR A 76 -20.55 16.01 15.35
C TYR A 76 -21.80 15.58 16.16
N SER A 77 -21.77 14.43 16.84
CA SER A 77 -22.70 14.15 17.95
C SER A 77 -21.91 13.76 19.20
N LEU A 78 -21.63 14.79 20.01
CA LEU A 78 -21.26 14.74 21.45
C LEU A 78 -20.21 13.68 21.86
N GLY A 79 -18.93 13.97 21.62
CA GLY A 79 -17.82 13.21 22.23
C GLY A 79 -16.45 13.36 21.56
N GLN A 80 -16.16 14.52 20.98
CA GLN A 80 -15.09 14.69 19.98
C GLN A 80 -13.66 14.53 20.50
N GLY A 81 -13.07 13.36 20.25
CA GLY A 81 -11.62 13.21 20.12
C GLY A 81 -11.23 13.44 18.66
N GLY A 82 -10.67 14.61 18.35
CA GLY A 82 -10.33 15.04 16.99
C GLY A 82 -9.40 14.08 16.25
N TYR A 83 -9.97 13.18 15.44
CA TYR A 83 -9.21 12.30 14.55
C TYR A 83 -9.27 12.81 13.10
N TYR A 84 -8.09 13.07 12.57
CA TYR A 84 -7.85 13.50 11.19
C TYR A 84 -8.08 12.31 10.24
N SER A 85 -9.25 12.27 9.60
CA SER A 85 -9.60 11.25 8.59
C SER A 85 -9.70 11.89 7.20
N PRO A 86 -8.62 11.90 6.40
CA PRO A 86 -8.76 12.25 4.99
C PRO A 86 -9.71 11.24 4.32
N GLN A 87 -10.83 11.73 3.78
CA GLN A 87 -11.88 10.89 3.17
C GLN A 87 -11.35 10.01 2.02
N GLU A 88 -10.30 10.44 1.34
CA GLU A 88 -9.64 9.67 0.30
C GLU A 88 -8.13 9.89 0.35
N TYR A 89 -7.38 8.77 0.35
CA TYR A 89 -5.93 8.79 0.31
C TYR A 89 -5.43 8.08 -0.93
N LEU A 90 -4.71 8.83 -1.77
CA LEU A 90 -4.06 8.31 -2.96
C LEU A 90 -2.55 8.45 -2.80
N SER A 91 -1.84 7.32 -2.95
CA SER A 91 -0.39 7.29 -2.93
C SER A 91 0.16 6.54 -4.13
N PHE A 92 1.18 7.14 -4.74
CA PHE A 92 1.95 6.54 -5.82
C PHE A 92 3.38 6.35 -5.31
N ALA A 93 3.93 5.15 -5.50
CA ALA A 93 5.31 4.86 -5.13
C ALA A 93 6.03 4.17 -6.28
N ILE A 94 7.26 4.58 -6.52
CA ILE A 94 8.15 3.98 -7.52
C ILE A 94 9.31 3.31 -6.77
N PRO A 95 9.18 2.02 -6.40
CA PRO A 95 10.28 1.26 -5.84
C PRO A 95 11.28 0.81 -6.91
N VAL A 96 12.55 1.08 -6.70
CA VAL A 96 13.68 0.54 -7.47
C VAL A 96 14.53 -0.30 -6.53
N MET A 97 14.61 -1.60 -6.80
CA MET A 97 15.36 -2.56 -6.01
C MET A 97 16.53 -3.10 -6.83
N TRP A 98 17.73 -3.05 -6.26
CA TRP A 98 18.93 -3.63 -6.84
C TRP A 98 19.55 -4.62 -5.86
N ARG A 99 19.56 -5.89 -6.26
CA ARG A 99 20.24 -6.98 -5.57
C ARG A 99 21.49 -7.39 -6.34
N GLY A 100 22.58 -7.61 -5.64
CA GLY A 100 23.81 -8.17 -6.20
C GLY A 100 24.53 -9.07 -5.20
N ALA A 101 25.30 -10.01 -5.70
CA ALA A 101 26.20 -10.84 -4.92
C ALA A 101 27.65 -10.67 -5.40
N HIS A 102 28.62 -10.52 -4.48
CA HIS A 102 30.05 -10.48 -4.84
C HIS A 102 30.54 -11.89 -5.13
N GLY A 103 31.06 -12.08 -6.34
CA GLY A 103 31.89 -13.22 -6.70
C GLY A 103 31.13 -14.52 -6.97
N LYS A 104 31.80 -15.43 -7.70
CA LYS A 104 31.30 -16.80 -8.00
C LYS A 104 31.22 -17.70 -6.74
N THR A 105 31.71 -17.23 -5.60
CA THR A 105 31.88 -17.99 -4.33
C THR A 105 30.84 -17.67 -3.25
N GLY A 106 29.89 -16.76 -3.49
CA GLY A 106 28.75 -16.52 -2.58
C GLY A 106 29.07 -15.75 -1.28
N ARG A 107 30.30 -15.27 -1.07
CA ARG A 107 30.64 -14.45 0.10
C ARG A 107 30.26 -12.98 -0.14
N GLY A 108 29.02 -12.65 0.24
CA GLY A 108 28.51 -11.28 0.32
C GLY A 108 27.37 -11.02 -0.66
N SER A 109 26.17 -10.79 -0.13
CA SER A 109 24.98 -10.37 -0.87
C SER A 109 24.55 -9.00 -0.37
N TRP A 110 24.19 -8.08 -1.27
CA TRP A 110 23.63 -6.78 -0.93
C TRP A 110 22.30 -6.53 -1.63
N VAL A 111 21.46 -5.75 -0.97
CA VAL A 111 20.20 -5.22 -1.51
C VAL A 111 20.21 -3.72 -1.27
N ARG A 112 20.02 -2.94 -2.33
CA ARG A 112 19.75 -1.50 -2.27
C ARG A 112 18.34 -1.25 -2.75
N LEU A 113 17.62 -0.39 -2.03
CA LEU A 113 16.24 -0.03 -2.32
C LEU A 113 16.11 1.49 -2.35
N ALA A 114 15.77 2.04 -3.51
CA ALA A 114 15.35 3.42 -3.65
C ALA A 114 13.81 3.44 -3.79
N ARG A 115 13.15 4.37 -3.10
CA ARG A 115 11.69 4.52 -3.18
C ARG A 115 11.35 5.99 -3.34
N GLY A 116 10.87 6.37 -4.52
CA GLY A 116 10.15 7.64 -4.68
C GLY A 116 8.71 7.45 -4.26
N ARG A 117 8.12 8.38 -3.49
CA ARG A 117 6.72 8.30 -3.10
C ARG A 117 6.07 9.69 -3.18
N ILE A 118 4.90 9.74 -3.80
CA ILE A 118 4.05 10.90 -3.89
C ILE A 118 2.75 10.55 -3.16
N HIS A 119 2.26 11.50 -2.37
CA HIS A 119 1.05 11.37 -1.59
C HIS A 119 0.15 12.55 -1.88
N ALA A 120 -1.09 12.28 -2.24
CA ALA A 120 -2.12 13.28 -2.43
C ALA A 120 -3.26 12.99 -1.44
N PRO A 121 -3.23 13.56 -0.22
CA PRO A 121 -4.38 13.54 0.65
C PRO A 121 -5.46 14.46 0.04
N LYS A 122 -6.68 13.96 -0.17
CA LYS A 122 -7.79 14.86 -0.57
C LYS A 122 -8.15 15.75 0.64
N PRO A 123 -8.36 17.07 0.45
CA PRO A 123 -8.74 17.96 1.53
C PRO A 123 -10.12 17.55 2.07
N CYS A 124 -10.25 17.51 3.41
CA CYS A 124 -11.53 17.27 4.07
C CYS A 124 -12.52 18.36 3.65
N ARG A 125 -13.69 17.95 3.16
CA ARG A 125 -14.79 18.88 2.90
C ARG A 125 -15.40 19.25 4.26
N VAL A 126 -15.08 20.43 4.77
CA VAL A 126 -15.82 21.01 5.91
C VAL A 126 -17.23 21.29 5.40
N ILE A 127 -18.18 20.40 5.72
CA ILE A 127 -19.60 20.67 5.54
C ILE A 127 -19.92 21.75 6.56
N ARG A 128 -20.22 22.96 6.08
CA ARG A 128 -20.71 24.08 6.89
C ARG A 128 -22.21 24.22 6.67
#